data_AF-A0A973UWL2-F1
#
_entry.id   AF-A0A973UWL2-F1
#
_cell.length_a   1.000
_cell.length_b   1.000
_cell.length_c   1.000
_cell.angle_alpha   90.00
_cell.angle_beta   90.00
_cell.angle_gamma   90.00
#
_symmetry.space_group_name_H-M   'P 1'
#
loop_
_entity.id
_entity.type
_entity.pdbx_description
1 polymer ?
#
loop_
_entity_poly.entity_id
_entity_poly.type
_entity_poly.pdbx_seq_one_letter_code
_entity_poly.pdbx_strand_id
1 'polypeptide(L)' 'RTRAVVVLRYLVDLPEAEVAEMLGCSVGTVKSQASRGLVKLRTVLAAVQGLPLAERTSR' A
#
# COMPACT_ATOMS: atom_id res chain seq x y z
N ARG A 1 4.44 -4.53 -8.04
CA ARG A 1 5.31 -4.02 -6.94
C ARG A 1 4.52 -3.55 -5.71
N THR A 2 3.40 -2.82 -5.84
CA THR A 2 2.56 -2.34 -4.70
C THR A 2 2.14 -3.43 -3.71
N ARG A 3 1.68 -4.59 -4.19
CA ARG A 3 1.28 -5.71 -3.32
C ARG A 3 2.42 -6.21 -2.45
N ALA A 4 3.62 -6.39 -3.02
CA ALA A 4 4.80 -6.83 -2.27
C ALA A 4 5.16 -5.81 -1.17
N VAL A 5 5.17 -4.51 -1.49
CA VAL A 5 5.42 -3.44 -0.52
C VAL A 5 4.41 -3.48 0.64
N VAL A 6 3.12 -3.64 0.34
CA VAL A 6 2.09 -3.71 1.39
C VAL A 6 2.26 -4.96 2.26
N VAL A 7 2.56 -6.12 1.67
CA VAL A 7 2.77 -7.35 2.45
C VAL A 7 3.98 -7.18 3.38
N LEU A 8 5.11 -6.72 2.85
CA LEU A 8 6.35 -6.60 3.63
C LEU A 8 6.26 -5.53 4.72
N ARG A 9 5.64 -4.36 4.46
CA ARG A 9 5.43 -3.31 5.49
C ARG A 9 4.32 -3.66 6.48
N TYR A 10 3.21 -4.17 5.94
CA TYR A 10 1.91 -4.49 6.57
C TYR A 10 1.87 -5.71 7.47
N LEU A 11 2.28 -6.83 6.88
CA LEU A 11 2.01 -8.16 7.40
C LEU A 11 3.27 -8.80 7.98
N VAL A 12 4.43 -8.47 7.40
CA VAL A 12 5.75 -8.93 7.87
C VAL A 12 6.41 -7.88 8.77
N ASP A 13 5.86 -6.67 8.84
CA ASP A 13 6.30 -5.56 9.69
C ASP A 13 7.76 -5.11 9.50
N LEU A 14 8.31 -5.30 8.29
CA LEU A 14 9.67 -4.84 7.97
C LEU A 14 9.72 -3.33 7.82
N PRO A 15 10.76 -2.61 8.29
CA PRO A 15 10.89 -1.17 8.09
C PRO A 15 11.09 -0.81 6.60
N GLU A 16 10.81 0.44 6.25
CA GLU A 16 10.83 0.90 4.85
C GLU A 16 12.20 0.76 4.17
N ALA A 17 13.29 0.86 4.93
CA ALA A 17 14.66 0.70 4.44
C ALA A 17 14.93 -0.76 4.02
N GLU A 18 14.54 -1.74 4.83
CA GLU A 18 14.70 -3.16 4.51
C GLU A 18 13.84 -3.56 3.31
N VAL A 19 12.61 -3.06 3.23
CA VAL A 19 11.76 -3.28 2.04
C VAL A 19 12.36 -2.67 0.78
N ALA A 20 12.99 -1.50 0.89
CA ALA A 20 13.65 -0.82 -0.22
C ALA A 20 14.84 -1.64 -0.73
N GLU A 21 15.66 -2.17 0.19
CA GLU A 21 16.79 -3.05 -0.11
C GLU A 21 16.33 -4.36 -0.76
N MET A 22 15.41 -5.09 -0.13
CA MET A 22 14.91 -6.37 -0.62
C MET A 22 14.33 -6.29 -2.04
N LEU A 23 13.66 -5.18 -2.36
CA LEU A 23 13.03 -5.02 -3.66
C LEU A 23 13.97 -4.35 -4.68
N GLY A 24 15.07 -3.74 -4.25
CA GLY A 24 15.97 -2.94 -5.09
C GLY A 24 15.33 -1.64 -5.58
N CYS A 25 14.77 -0.82 -4.68
CA CYS A 25 14.31 0.54 -5.01
C CYS A 25 14.62 1.54 -3.89
N SER A 26 14.33 2.82 -4.11
CA SER A 26 14.44 3.82 -3.06
C SER A 26 13.34 3.70 -1.99
N VAL A 27 13.62 4.20 -0.79
CA VAL A 27 12.63 4.36 0.29
C VAL A 27 11.44 5.22 -0.15
N GLY A 28 11.67 6.25 -0.98
CA GLY A 28 10.60 7.06 -1.58
C GLY A 28 9.66 6.25 -2.48
N THR A 29 10.20 5.30 -3.24
CA THR A 29 9.39 4.34 -4.01
C THR A 29 8.56 3.46 -3.07
N VAL A 30 9.12 2.95 -1.97
CA VAL A 30 8.38 2.18 -0.96
C VAL A 30 7.20 2.98 -0.41
N LYS A 31 7.43 4.21 0.07
CA LYS A 31 6.37 5.10 0.60
C LYS A 31 5.24 5.33 -0.39
N SER A 32 5.59 5.72 -1.63
CA SER A 32 4.58 6.04 -2.64
C SER A 32 3.81 4.79 -3.10
N GLN A 33 4.45 3.62 -3.14
CA GLN A 33 3.78 2.36 -3.48
C GLN A 33 2.93 1.82 -2.33
N ALA A 34 3.33 2.03 -1.07
CA ALA A 34 2.52 1.72 0.11
C ALA A 34 1.23 2.54 0.12
N SER A 35 1.33 3.86 -0.06
CA SER A 35 0.16 4.76 -0.16
C SER A 35 -0.82 4.32 -1.26
N ARG A 36 -0.32 4.13 -2.50
CA ARG A 36 -1.13 3.63 -3.63
C ARG A 36 -1.73 2.25 -3.36
N GLY A 37 -0.96 1.36 -2.73
CA GLY A 37 -1.39 0.01 -2.37
C GLY A 37 -2.56 0.01 -1.38
N LEU A 38 -2.46 0.81 -0.31
CA LEU A 38 -3.52 0.94 0.70
C LEU A 38 -4.79 1.57 0.12
N VAL A 39 -4.67 2.60 -0.72
CA VAL A 39 -5.83 3.19 -1.41
C VAL A 39 -6.55 2.12 -2.24
N LYS A 40 -5.79 1.35 -3.05
CA LYS A 40 -6.37 0.28 -3.86
C LYS A 40 -7.04 -0.81 -3.02
N LEU A 41 -6.43 -1.20 -1.89
CA LEU A 41 -7.01 -2.19 -0.99
C LEU A 41 -8.32 -1.71 -0.37
N ARG A 42 -8.40 -0.46 0.08
CA ARG A 42 -9.66 0.12 0.59
C ARG A 42 -10.77 0.08 -0.46
N THR A 43 -10.46 0.42 -1.71
CA THR A 43 -11.44 0.35 -2.81
C THR A 43 -11.94 -1.07 -3.06
N VAL A 44 -11.02 -2.05 -3.11
CA VAL A 44 -11.39 -3.45 -3.35
C VAL A 44 -12.20 -4.02 -2.18
N LEU A 45 -11.80 -3.74 -0.94
CA LEU A 45 -12.53 -4.20 0.25
C LEU A 45 -13.93 -3.61 0.31
N ALA A 46 -14.09 -2.32 0.03
CA ALA A 46 -15.40 -1.69 -0.02
C ALA A 46 -16.29 -2.32 -1.11
N ALA A 47 -15.74 -2.57 -2.31
CA ALA A 47 -16.46 -3.27 -3.38
C ALA A 47 -16.88 -4.69 -2.97
N VAL A 48 -16.00 -5.45 -2.32
CA VAL A 48 -16.29 -6.82 -1.85
C VAL A 48 -17.31 -6.84 -0.72
N GLN A 49 -17.30 -5.83 0.16
CA GLN A 49 -18.22 -5.73 1.29
C GLN A 49 -19.55 -5.02 0.95
N GLY A 50 -19.75 -4.62 -0.31
CA GLY A 50 -20.94 -3.85 -0.72
C GLY A 50 -21.03 -2.48 -0.04
N LEU A 51 -19.92 -1.95 0.48
CA LEU A 51 -19.89 -0.67 1.19
C LEU A 51 -19.76 0.48 0.19
N PRO A 52 -20.49 1.59 0.39
CA PRO A 52 -20.31 2.78 -0.43
C PRO A 52 -18.87 3.30 -0.27
N LEU A 53 -18.19 3.56 -1.39
CA LEU A 53 -16.86 4.16 -1.39
C LEU A 53 -16.99 5.58 -0.83
N ALA A 54 -16.56 5.80 0.42
CA ALA A 54 -16.51 7.14 1.01
C ALA A 54 -15.82 8.10 0.03
N GLU A 55 -16.50 9.23 -0.24
CA GLU A 55 -16.11 10.18 -1.27
C GLU A 55 -14.63 10.56 -1.13
N ARG A 56 -13.91 10.46 -2.25
CA ARG A 56 -12.47 10.68 -2.33
C ARG A 56 -12.16 12.05 -1.72
N THR A 57 -11.54 12.06 -0.55
CA THR A 57 -10.99 13.28 0.02
C THR A 57 -9.83 13.70 -0.87
N SER A 58 -10.16 14.61 -1.79
CA SER A 58 -9.21 15.29 -2.66
C SER A 58 -8.37 16.23 -1.80
N ARG A 59 -7.06 16.01 -1.78
CA ARG A 59 -6.05 17.07 -1.63
C ARG A 59 -5.00 16.85 -2.69
#